data_AF-A0A8T5QR30-F1
#
_entry.id   AF-A0A8T5QR30-F1
#
_cell.length_a   1.000
_cell.length_b   1.000
_cell.length_c   1.000
_cell.angle_alpha   90.00
_cell.angle_beta   90.00
_cell.angle_gamma   90.00
#
_symmetry.space_group_name_H-M   'P 1'
#
loop_
_entity.id
_entity.type
_entity.pdbx_description
1 polymer ?
#
loop_
_entity_poly.entity_id
_entity_poly.type
_entity_poly.pdbx_seq_one_letter_code
_entity_poly.pdbx_strand_id
1 'polypeptide(L)'
;MSQTKLTGEEPKANISKAEEMATKQREISVAAFFEKNRHLLGFDNPRKALLTTIKEAVDNSLDACEEASILPEIIVEVIDLGNDRFRIIVEDNGPGIVKKQLPKIFAKLLYGSKFHKLAQTRGQQGIGISASVMYGHLTTGKPARITSKIGSDQPAIYHELHIDTNTNKPIISKDEKRDWPHKEHGTRIELDLEGAYIKGKLSIDEYLKETAIVNPHLTIIYTNPKAEQFIFARVTDDLPPKPVEIKPHPYGIELGMLIRMLSDTETRTLQSFLTTEFTRVGAGTAKEICEHASLLPNTKPRTINREMSEKIMEGIKKTKIIAPPTDCISPIGSELLEKGIRKEINAEFYTAVTRPPAVYRGNPFVIEVGIAYGGEQPKDKPVTLMRYANRVPLQYQQGAGAVVKSVSQTKWKSYGMNQSGSNLPVGPMTIAVHMASVWVPFTSESKEAIANYEDIIKEMKLAIQECGRKLASYVNKKKRVGYEIKKRSFIEKYIPHVGEALIELLGLDKSEIEGLDENLRFILEDTRGKVEEVGKIDNPEYDAEFAKIGKEEKEDSEETESDDKEGGSEE
;
A
#
# COMPACT_ATOMS: atom_id res chain seq x y z
N MET A 1 -38.66 -83.97 -22.71
CA MET A 1 -38.02 -82.81 -23.36
C MET A 1 -38.75 -81.54 -22.94
N SER A 2 -38.07 -80.67 -22.20
CA SER A 2 -38.42 -79.25 -22.12
C SER A 2 -37.14 -78.51 -21.73
N GLN A 3 -36.75 -77.57 -22.59
CA GLN A 3 -35.41 -76.98 -22.70
C GLN A 3 -35.16 -75.95 -21.58
N THR A 4 -34.04 -76.11 -20.89
CA THR A 4 -33.45 -75.08 -20.01
C THR A 4 -32.85 -73.98 -20.89
N LYS A 5 -33.43 -72.78 -20.86
CA LYS A 5 -32.82 -71.59 -21.48
C LYS A 5 -31.66 -71.12 -20.60
N LEU A 6 -30.44 -71.35 -21.07
CA LEU A 6 -29.24 -70.69 -20.59
C LEU A 6 -29.31 -69.21 -21.00
N THR A 7 -29.50 -68.32 -20.03
CA THR A 7 -29.29 -66.89 -20.19
C THR A 7 -27.79 -66.65 -20.28
N GLY A 8 -27.29 -66.33 -21.48
CA GLY A 8 -25.93 -65.85 -21.64
C GLY A 8 -25.78 -64.50 -20.95
N GLU A 9 -24.99 -64.45 -19.87
CA GLU A 9 -24.43 -63.20 -19.38
C GLU A 9 -23.49 -62.66 -20.47
N GLU A 10 -23.81 -61.47 -21.00
CA GLU A 10 -22.85 -60.73 -21.83
C GLU A 10 -21.59 -60.47 -21.01
N PRO A 11 -20.39 -60.66 -21.58
CA PRO A 11 -19.15 -60.42 -20.86
C PRO A 11 -19.11 -58.95 -20.45
N LYS A 12 -19.09 -58.68 -19.13
CA LYS A 12 -18.80 -57.35 -18.59
C LYS A 12 -17.56 -56.83 -19.31
N ALA A 13 -17.72 -55.76 -20.09
CA ALA A 13 -16.61 -55.08 -20.73
C ALA A 13 -15.53 -54.88 -19.66
N ASN A 14 -14.32 -55.37 -19.92
CA ASN A 14 -13.17 -55.13 -19.07
C ASN A 14 -12.90 -53.62 -19.10
N ILE A 15 -13.54 -52.89 -18.18
CA ILE A 15 -13.28 -51.47 -17.97
C ILE A 15 -11.80 -51.38 -17.66
N SER A 16 -11.07 -50.69 -18.51
CA SER A 16 -9.63 -50.54 -18.34
C SER A 16 -9.36 -49.80 -17.03
N LYS A 17 -8.22 -50.09 -16.39
CA LYS A 17 -7.78 -49.30 -15.22
C LYS A 17 -7.77 -47.80 -15.49
N ALA A 18 -7.55 -47.39 -16.74
CA ALA A 18 -7.62 -45.99 -17.17
C ALA A 18 -9.04 -45.42 -17.07
N GLU A 19 -10.07 -46.15 -17.51
CA GLU A 19 -11.48 -45.75 -17.38
C GLU A 19 -11.94 -45.76 -15.91
N GLU A 20 -11.51 -46.73 -15.11
CA GLU A 20 -11.74 -46.72 -13.66
C GLU A 20 -11.09 -45.51 -12.98
N MET A 21 -9.85 -45.16 -13.36
CA MET A 21 -9.16 -43.96 -12.87
C MET A 21 -9.85 -42.67 -13.35
N ALA A 22 -10.38 -42.66 -14.57
CA ALA A 22 -11.11 -41.51 -15.11
C ALA A 22 -12.41 -41.23 -14.33
N THR A 23 -13.15 -42.26 -13.91
CA THR A 23 -14.36 -42.06 -13.08
C THR A 23 -14.09 -41.44 -11.70
N LYS A 24 -12.83 -41.50 -11.22
CA LYS A 24 -12.40 -40.88 -9.97
C LYS A 24 -11.98 -39.41 -10.12
N GLN A 25 -11.81 -38.93 -11.36
CA GLN A 25 -11.50 -37.52 -11.61
C GLN A 25 -12.71 -36.66 -11.26
N ARG A 26 -12.49 -35.59 -10.50
CA ARG A 26 -13.53 -34.65 -10.09
C ARG A 26 -13.07 -33.23 -10.37
N GLU A 27 -13.95 -32.43 -10.94
CA GLU A 27 -13.78 -30.98 -11.02
C GLU A 27 -14.08 -30.37 -9.65
N ILE A 28 -13.31 -29.35 -9.26
CA ILE A 28 -13.57 -28.58 -8.05
C ILE A 28 -13.89 -27.14 -8.42
N SER A 29 -14.83 -26.54 -7.70
CA SER A 29 -15.15 -25.12 -7.87
C SER A 29 -13.97 -24.25 -7.42
N VAL A 30 -13.90 -23.03 -7.94
CA VAL A 30 -12.92 -22.02 -7.51
C VAL A 30 -13.03 -21.73 -6.00
N ALA A 31 -14.24 -21.71 -5.46
CA ALA A 31 -14.46 -21.50 -4.03
C ALA A 31 -13.95 -22.69 -3.20
N ALA A 32 -14.19 -23.92 -3.65
CA ALA A 32 -13.66 -25.12 -3.00
C ALA A 32 -12.12 -25.18 -3.07
N PHE A 33 -11.51 -24.70 -4.16
CA PHE A 33 -10.05 -24.58 -4.27
C PHE A 33 -9.50 -23.62 -3.23
N PHE A 34 -10.11 -22.44 -3.06
CA PHE A 34 -9.65 -21.44 -2.10
C PHE A 34 -9.98 -21.77 -0.63
N GLU A 35 -11.09 -22.47 -0.39
CA GLU A 35 -11.41 -23.05 0.92
C GLU A 35 -10.28 -23.99 1.40
N LYS A 36 -9.73 -24.80 0.49
CA LYS A 36 -8.58 -25.67 0.78
C LYS A 36 -7.25 -24.92 0.84
N ASN A 37 -7.13 -23.81 0.10
CA ASN A 37 -5.88 -23.05 -0.06
C ASN A 37 -6.00 -21.60 0.46
N ARG A 38 -6.52 -21.42 1.68
CA ARG A 38 -6.77 -20.11 2.31
C ARG A 38 -5.54 -19.21 2.36
N HIS A 39 -4.34 -19.80 2.46
CA HIS A 39 -3.07 -19.07 2.47
C HIS A 39 -2.82 -18.26 1.19
N LEU A 40 -3.32 -18.71 0.02
CA LEU A 40 -3.20 -17.97 -1.25
C LEU A 40 -3.96 -16.64 -1.22
N LEU A 41 -5.01 -16.57 -0.39
CA LEU A 41 -5.86 -15.40 -0.22
C LEU A 41 -5.40 -14.48 0.91
N GLY A 42 -4.28 -14.77 1.55
CA GLY A 42 -3.80 -14.01 2.71
C GLY A 42 -4.55 -14.31 4.01
N PHE A 43 -5.18 -15.49 4.12
CA PHE A 43 -5.81 -16.01 5.33
C PHE A 43 -5.00 -17.19 5.90
N ASP A 44 -3.68 -17.01 6.01
CA ASP A 44 -2.73 -18.00 6.51
C ASP A 44 -2.71 -18.08 8.05
N ASN A 45 -2.89 -16.95 8.74
CA ASN A 45 -2.91 -16.88 10.20
C ASN A 45 -3.99 -15.90 10.71
N PRO A 46 -4.49 -16.05 11.95
CA PRO A 46 -5.60 -15.23 12.48
C PRO A 46 -5.30 -13.72 12.51
N ARG A 47 -4.06 -13.33 12.79
CA ARG A 47 -3.66 -11.91 12.80
C ARG A 47 -3.78 -11.30 11.41
N LYS A 48 -3.25 -11.99 10.41
CA LYS A 48 -3.28 -11.54 9.02
C LYS A 48 -4.69 -11.63 8.42
N ALA A 49 -5.50 -12.61 8.81
CA ALA A 49 -6.90 -12.71 8.42
C ALA A 49 -7.72 -11.46 8.79
N LEU A 50 -7.54 -10.97 10.02
CA LEU A 50 -8.19 -9.77 10.52
C LEU A 50 -7.76 -8.54 9.69
N LEU A 51 -6.45 -8.38 9.45
CA LEU A 51 -5.93 -7.29 8.62
C LEU A 51 -6.42 -7.36 7.17
N THR A 52 -6.31 -8.53 6.52
CA THR A 52 -6.72 -8.75 5.12
C THR A 52 -8.19 -8.38 4.94
N THR A 53 -9.05 -8.73 5.89
CA THR A 53 -10.48 -8.38 5.81
C THR A 53 -10.72 -6.87 5.84
N ILE A 54 -10.07 -6.17 6.77
CA ILE A 54 -10.17 -4.70 6.87
C ILE A 54 -9.60 -4.04 5.61
N LYS A 55 -8.43 -4.50 5.18
CA LYS A 55 -7.78 -4.02 3.96
C LYS A 55 -8.71 -4.12 2.75
N GLU A 56 -9.27 -5.29 2.49
CA GLU A 56 -10.15 -5.49 1.33
C GLU A 56 -11.47 -4.70 1.44
N ALA A 57 -12.00 -4.50 2.65
CA ALA A 57 -13.19 -3.68 2.85
C ALA A 57 -12.91 -2.19 2.64
N VAL A 58 -11.82 -1.66 3.19
CA VAL A 58 -11.41 -0.25 3.05
C VAL A 58 -11.01 0.06 1.60
N ASP A 59 -10.23 -0.81 0.95
CA ASP A 59 -9.80 -0.63 -0.45
C ASP A 59 -11.02 -0.55 -1.40
N ASN A 60 -12.03 -1.41 -1.19
CA ASN A 60 -13.25 -1.38 -2.01
C ASN A 60 -14.13 -0.17 -1.73
N SER A 61 -14.21 0.26 -0.47
CA SER A 61 -14.94 1.48 -0.07
C SER A 61 -14.34 2.73 -0.72
N LEU A 62 -13.00 2.84 -0.68
CA LEU A 62 -12.24 3.91 -1.34
C LEU A 62 -12.49 3.94 -2.85
N ASP A 63 -12.34 2.80 -3.52
CA ASP A 63 -12.55 2.71 -4.96
C ASP A 63 -13.99 3.11 -5.34
N ALA A 64 -15.00 2.69 -4.55
CA ALA A 64 -16.40 3.04 -4.81
C ALA A 64 -16.68 4.55 -4.66
N CYS A 65 -16.10 5.19 -3.65
CA CYS A 65 -16.23 6.64 -3.44
C CYS A 65 -15.55 7.42 -4.58
N GLU A 66 -14.31 7.06 -4.93
CA GLU A 66 -13.55 7.74 -5.99
C GLU A 66 -14.21 7.57 -7.37
N GLU A 67 -14.72 6.38 -7.69
CA GLU A 67 -15.46 6.14 -8.93
C GLU A 67 -16.72 7.01 -9.02
N ALA A 68 -17.40 7.23 -7.89
CA ALA A 68 -18.57 8.09 -7.78
C ALA A 68 -18.27 9.58 -7.61
N SER A 69 -16.99 9.99 -7.58
CA SER A 69 -16.58 11.37 -7.29
C SER A 69 -17.07 11.88 -5.93
N ILE A 70 -17.10 11.01 -4.92
CA ILE A 70 -17.46 11.32 -3.53
C ILE A 70 -16.18 11.34 -2.68
N LEU A 71 -16.04 12.35 -1.82
CA LEU A 71 -14.94 12.37 -0.85
C LEU A 71 -15.15 11.28 0.20
N PRO A 72 -14.21 10.32 0.34
CA PRO A 72 -14.44 9.14 1.13
C PRO A 72 -14.40 9.44 2.64
N GLU A 73 -15.44 9.00 3.33
CA GLU A 73 -15.55 8.92 4.78
C GLU A 73 -15.84 7.47 5.14
N ILE A 74 -14.89 6.83 5.80
CA ILE A 74 -14.94 5.40 6.11
C ILE A 74 -14.89 5.22 7.62
N ILE A 75 -15.89 4.54 8.16
CA ILE A 75 -15.94 4.13 9.56
C ILE A 75 -15.48 2.67 9.62
N VAL A 76 -14.52 2.38 10.49
CA VAL A 76 -13.99 1.04 10.75
C VAL A 76 -14.15 0.75 12.23
N GLU A 77 -14.89 -0.29 12.58
CA GLU A 77 -15.02 -0.74 13.97
C GLU A 77 -14.58 -2.20 14.06
N VAL A 78 -13.76 -2.50 15.06
CA VAL A 78 -13.35 -3.87 15.38
C VAL A 78 -13.79 -4.16 16.81
N ILE A 79 -14.76 -5.06 16.96
CA ILE A 79 -15.35 -5.41 18.25
C ILE A 79 -14.86 -6.81 18.65
N ASP A 80 -14.29 -6.95 19.85
CA ASP A 80 -13.96 -8.24 20.43
C ASP A 80 -15.24 -8.95 20.90
N LEU A 81 -15.50 -10.16 20.38
CA LEU A 81 -16.63 -11.00 20.78
C LEU A 81 -16.22 -12.09 21.79
N GLY A 82 -14.94 -12.14 22.18
CA GLY A 82 -14.35 -13.21 22.97
C GLY A 82 -14.05 -14.46 22.14
N ASN A 83 -13.27 -15.39 22.73
CA ASN A 83 -12.85 -16.66 22.10
C ASN A 83 -12.18 -16.47 20.73
N ASP A 84 -11.24 -15.53 20.63
CA ASP A 84 -10.51 -15.20 19.39
C ASP A 84 -11.42 -14.82 18.21
N ARG A 85 -12.64 -14.33 18.48
CA ARG A 85 -13.59 -13.89 17.47
C ARG A 85 -13.77 -12.40 17.51
N PHE A 86 -13.76 -11.81 16.34
CA PHE A 86 -13.91 -10.38 16.16
C PHE A 86 -15.06 -10.11 15.19
N ARG A 87 -15.78 -9.02 15.46
CA ARG A 87 -16.71 -8.43 14.51
C ARG A 87 -16.08 -7.20 13.89
N ILE A 88 -15.86 -7.27 12.59
CA ILE A 88 -15.42 -6.13 11.79
C ILE A 88 -16.66 -5.47 11.20
N ILE A 89 -16.73 -4.15 11.34
CA ILE A 89 -17.73 -3.30 10.71
C ILE A 89 -16.97 -2.29 9.86
N VAL A 90 -17.28 -2.23 8.56
CA VAL A 90 -16.79 -1.17 7.67
C VAL A 90 -17.99 -0.51 7.03
N GLU A 91 -18.09 0.80 7.19
CA GLU A 91 -19.15 1.62 6.64
C GLU A 91 -18.55 2.75 5.80
N ASP A 92 -19.07 2.91 4.58
CA ASP A 92 -18.66 3.96 3.65
C ASP A 92 -19.81 4.95 3.36
N ASN A 93 -19.44 6.11 2.85
CA ASN A 93 -20.35 7.10 2.26
C ASN A 93 -20.38 7.01 0.72
N GLY A 94 -20.05 5.86 0.14
CA GLY A 94 -20.05 5.66 -1.30
C GLY A 94 -21.46 5.64 -1.91
N PRO A 95 -21.61 5.37 -3.22
CA PRO A 95 -22.90 5.41 -3.93
C PRO A 95 -23.88 4.30 -3.54
N GLY A 96 -23.47 3.37 -2.67
CA GLY A 96 -24.20 2.13 -2.41
C GLY A 96 -24.13 1.13 -3.57
N ILE A 97 -24.80 0.00 -3.39
CA ILE A 97 -24.79 -1.14 -4.30
C ILE A 97 -26.22 -1.54 -4.62
N VAL A 98 -26.52 -1.66 -5.91
CA VAL A 98 -27.83 -2.10 -6.39
C VAL A 98 -28.15 -3.54 -5.96
N LYS A 99 -29.41 -3.78 -5.56
CA LYS A 99 -29.90 -5.07 -5.02
C LYS A 99 -29.41 -6.30 -5.78
N LYS A 100 -29.49 -6.25 -7.12
CA LYS A 100 -29.17 -7.39 -8.01
C LYS A 100 -27.67 -7.74 -8.02
N GLN A 101 -26.79 -6.78 -7.71
CA GLN A 101 -25.34 -6.96 -7.73
C GLN A 101 -24.76 -7.31 -6.36
N LEU A 102 -25.41 -6.86 -5.28
CA LEU A 102 -24.93 -7.01 -3.92
C LEU A 102 -24.55 -8.47 -3.58
N PRO A 103 -25.39 -9.50 -3.79
CA PRO A 103 -24.98 -10.86 -3.47
C PRO A 103 -23.79 -11.37 -4.29
N LYS A 104 -23.63 -10.90 -5.53
CA LYS A 104 -22.53 -11.34 -6.40
C LYS A 104 -21.19 -10.70 -6.03
N ILE A 105 -21.20 -9.46 -5.55
CA ILE A 105 -19.97 -8.77 -5.13
C ILE A 105 -19.38 -9.42 -3.87
N PHE A 106 -20.25 -9.78 -2.93
CA PHE A 106 -19.83 -10.29 -1.63
C PHE A 106 -19.78 -11.81 -1.50
N ALA A 107 -20.51 -12.55 -2.34
CA ALA A 107 -20.57 -14.02 -2.24
C ALA A 107 -20.40 -14.74 -3.58
N LYS A 108 -19.53 -14.19 -4.45
CA LYS A 108 -19.07 -14.88 -5.65
C LYS A 108 -17.61 -14.51 -5.93
N LEU A 109 -16.72 -15.50 -5.87
CA LEU A 109 -15.32 -15.31 -6.21
C LEU A 109 -15.15 -15.11 -7.72
N LEU A 110 -14.12 -14.33 -8.09
CA LEU A 110 -13.82 -13.93 -9.46
C LEU A 110 -14.98 -13.13 -10.11
N TYR A 111 -15.60 -12.23 -9.34
CA TYR A 111 -16.67 -11.36 -9.81
C TYR A 111 -16.35 -9.89 -9.54
N GLY A 112 -16.57 -9.04 -10.52
CA GLY A 112 -16.19 -7.62 -10.42
C GLY A 112 -16.07 -6.96 -11.79
N SER A 113 -16.04 -5.62 -11.77
CA SER A 113 -15.90 -4.77 -12.96
C SER A 113 -14.45 -4.59 -13.42
N LYS A 114 -13.46 -4.99 -12.61
CA LYS A 114 -12.04 -4.62 -12.75
C LYS A 114 -11.18 -5.61 -13.57
N PHE A 115 -11.74 -6.73 -14.05
CA PHE A 115 -10.95 -7.79 -14.72
C PHE A 115 -10.44 -7.45 -16.12
N HIS A 116 -11.15 -6.59 -16.83
CA HIS A 116 -10.87 -6.30 -18.25
C HIS A 116 -10.25 -4.92 -18.45
N LYS A 117 -10.25 -4.10 -17.39
CA LYS A 117 -9.80 -2.72 -17.44
C LYS A 117 -8.31 -2.62 -17.15
N LEU A 118 -7.54 -2.19 -18.14
CA LEU A 118 -6.15 -1.77 -17.94
C LEU A 118 -6.14 -0.29 -17.53
N ALA A 119 -6.43 -0.04 -16.26
CA ALA A 119 -6.21 1.24 -15.59
C ALA A 119 -5.71 0.99 -14.17
N GLN A 120 -5.07 1.99 -13.53
CA GLN A 120 -4.68 1.86 -12.12
C GLN A 120 -5.91 1.59 -11.23
N THR A 121 -5.83 0.53 -10.43
CA THR A 121 -6.80 0.17 -9.38
C THR A 121 -6.09 -0.37 -8.14
N ARG A 122 -6.74 -0.30 -6.97
CA ARG A 122 -6.25 -0.93 -5.72
C ARG A 122 -6.40 -2.47 -5.80
N GLY A 123 -7.60 -2.93 -6.17
CA GLY A 123 -7.93 -4.34 -6.40
C GLY A 123 -7.88 -4.76 -7.88
N GLN A 124 -7.34 -5.95 -8.18
CA GLN A 124 -7.19 -6.45 -9.57
C GLN A 124 -8.05 -7.69 -9.89
N GLN A 125 -8.33 -8.56 -8.92
CA GLN A 125 -8.78 -9.94 -9.20
C GLN A 125 -10.22 -10.24 -8.77
N GLY A 126 -10.98 -9.27 -8.22
CA GLY A 126 -12.38 -9.50 -7.79
C GLY A 126 -12.59 -10.69 -6.84
N ILE A 127 -11.61 -10.91 -5.96
CA ILE A 127 -11.59 -12.03 -4.99
C ILE A 127 -11.72 -11.54 -3.55
N GLY A 128 -11.12 -10.39 -3.22
CA GLY A 128 -10.78 -10.02 -1.84
C GLY A 128 -11.93 -9.99 -0.85
N ILE A 129 -12.99 -9.22 -1.11
CA ILE A 129 -14.10 -9.12 -0.16
C ILE A 129 -14.92 -10.40 -0.06
N SER A 130 -15.09 -11.11 -1.18
CA SER A 130 -15.74 -12.43 -1.20
C SER A 130 -14.93 -13.48 -0.44
N ALA A 131 -13.60 -13.44 -0.51
CA ALA A 131 -12.72 -14.28 0.30
C ALA A 131 -12.87 -14.00 1.80
N SER A 132 -13.04 -12.73 2.18
CA SER A 132 -13.29 -12.33 3.57
C SER A 132 -14.63 -12.86 4.09
N VAL A 133 -15.69 -12.77 3.27
CA VAL A 133 -17.01 -13.36 3.58
C VAL A 133 -16.92 -14.88 3.73
N MET A 134 -16.22 -15.55 2.83
CA MET A 134 -15.99 -17.00 2.90
C MET A 134 -15.25 -17.37 4.19
N TYR A 135 -14.16 -16.67 4.52
CA TYR A 135 -13.37 -16.93 5.72
C TYR A 135 -14.18 -16.73 7.00
N GLY A 136 -14.95 -15.64 7.11
CA GLY A 136 -15.82 -15.38 8.25
C GLY A 136 -16.88 -16.47 8.44
N HIS A 137 -17.50 -16.93 7.33
CA HIS A 137 -18.46 -18.02 7.36
C HIS A 137 -17.83 -19.36 7.78
N LEU A 138 -16.66 -19.70 7.22
CA LEU A 138 -15.97 -20.96 7.54
C LEU A 138 -15.49 -21.03 8.99
N THR A 139 -15.11 -19.90 9.58
CA THR A 139 -14.57 -19.84 10.95
C THR A 139 -15.66 -19.69 12.01
N THR A 140 -16.69 -18.87 11.77
CA THR A 140 -17.72 -18.59 12.77
C THR A 140 -19.07 -19.25 12.50
N GLY A 141 -19.30 -19.76 11.29
CA GLY A 141 -20.58 -20.27 10.82
C GLY A 141 -21.64 -19.18 10.55
N LYS A 142 -21.35 -17.91 10.84
CA LYS A 142 -22.31 -16.82 10.70
C LYS A 142 -22.31 -16.25 9.28
N PRO A 143 -23.46 -15.77 8.77
CA PRO A 143 -23.51 -15.07 7.49
C PRO A 143 -22.92 -13.66 7.61
N ALA A 144 -22.41 -13.14 6.48
CA ALA A 144 -22.06 -11.73 6.35
C ALA A 144 -23.33 -10.87 6.33
N ARG A 145 -23.32 -9.77 7.07
CA ARG A 145 -24.46 -8.83 7.15
C ARG A 145 -24.10 -7.58 6.38
N ILE A 146 -24.84 -7.30 5.31
CA ILE A 146 -24.55 -6.18 4.41
C ILE A 146 -25.79 -5.30 4.32
N THR A 147 -25.61 -4.02 4.61
CA THR A 147 -26.63 -2.99 4.43
C THR A 147 -26.16 -2.03 3.36
N SER A 148 -27.00 -1.73 2.37
CA SER A 148 -26.63 -0.78 1.32
C SER A 148 -27.79 0.12 0.92
N LYS A 149 -27.52 1.41 0.73
CA LYS A 149 -28.50 2.43 0.35
C LYS A 149 -27.95 3.23 -0.84
N ILE A 150 -28.76 3.38 -1.88
CA ILE A 150 -28.34 4.03 -3.14
C ILE A 150 -28.84 5.47 -3.31
N GLY A 151 -29.64 5.96 -2.35
CA GLY A 151 -30.20 7.32 -2.37
C GLY A 151 -31.17 7.53 -1.22
N SER A 152 -31.37 8.79 -0.84
CA SER A 152 -32.22 9.22 0.29
C SER A 152 -33.64 8.69 0.20
N ASP A 153 -34.20 8.67 -1.01
CA ASP A 153 -35.59 8.32 -1.29
C ASP A 153 -35.86 6.80 -1.32
N GLN A 154 -34.82 5.99 -1.20
CA GLN A 154 -34.93 4.53 -1.25
C GLN A 154 -34.61 3.91 0.11
N PRO A 155 -35.39 2.90 0.55
CA PRO A 155 -35.04 2.17 1.77
C PRO A 155 -33.73 1.42 1.59
N ALA A 156 -32.96 1.29 2.68
CA ALA A 156 -31.73 0.51 2.65
C ALA A 156 -32.06 -0.98 2.47
N ILE A 157 -31.26 -1.67 1.68
CA ILE A 157 -31.37 -3.11 1.47
C ILE A 157 -30.45 -3.80 2.47
N TYR A 158 -31.00 -4.75 3.21
CA TYR A 158 -30.29 -5.58 4.17
C TYR A 158 -30.25 -7.03 3.69
N HIS A 159 -29.04 -7.58 3.59
CA HIS A 159 -28.81 -8.97 3.24
C HIS A 159 -27.96 -9.68 4.29
N GLU A 160 -28.37 -10.91 4.61
CA GLU A 160 -27.50 -11.90 5.24
C GLU A 160 -27.13 -12.94 4.20
N LEU A 161 -25.83 -13.12 3.92
CA LEU A 161 -25.37 -14.01 2.86
C LEU A 161 -24.06 -14.73 3.19
N HIS A 162 -23.86 -15.85 2.50
CA HIS A 162 -22.60 -16.61 2.50
C HIS A 162 -22.37 -17.25 1.13
N ILE A 163 -21.19 -17.83 0.92
CA ILE A 163 -20.80 -18.46 -0.35
C ILE A 163 -21.06 -19.96 -0.28
N ASP A 164 -21.74 -20.52 -1.28
CA ASP A 164 -21.70 -21.94 -1.54
C ASP A 164 -20.35 -22.32 -2.16
N THR A 165 -19.49 -22.99 -1.41
CA THR A 165 -18.15 -23.36 -1.88
C THR A 165 -18.18 -24.43 -2.97
N ASN A 166 -19.26 -25.21 -3.11
CA ASN A 166 -19.37 -26.21 -4.17
C ASN A 166 -19.73 -25.60 -5.52
N THR A 167 -20.58 -24.58 -5.54
CA THR A 167 -21.09 -23.97 -6.79
C THR A 167 -20.54 -22.58 -7.09
N ASN A 168 -19.80 -21.97 -6.16
CA ASN A 168 -19.35 -20.56 -6.22
C ASN A 168 -20.52 -19.60 -6.53
N LYS A 169 -21.62 -19.78 -5.80
CA LYS A 169 -22.82 -18.95 -5.90
C LYS A 169 -23.21 -18.39 -4.52
N PRO A 170 -23.85 -17.22 -4.49
CA PRO A 170 -24.32 -16.64 -3.24
C PRO A 170 -25.54 -17.39 -2.71
N ILE A 171 -25.54 -17.69 -1.42
CA ILE A 171 -26.72 -18.13 -0.68
C ILE A 171 -27.18 -16.96 0.18
N ILE A 172 -28.43 -16.54 -0.01
CA ILE A 172 -29.04 -15.45 0.74
C ILE A 172 -29.91 -16.06 1.84
N SER A 173 -29.51 -15.86 3.10
CA SER A 173 -30.27 -16.31 4.26
C SER A 173 -31.40 -15.33 4.60
N LYS A 174 -31.19 -14.03 4.35
CA LYS A 174 -32.14 -12.97 4.68
C LYS A 174 -32.11 -11.84 3.64
N ASP A 175 -33.28 -11.33 3.27
CA ASP A 175 -33.47 -10.22 2.34
C ASP A 175 -34.59 -9.32 2.87
N GLU A 176 -34.22 -8.17 3.42
CA GLU A 176 -35.15 -7.21 4.01
C GLU A 176 -34.84 -5.79 3.58
N LYS A 177 -35.85 -4.92 3.68
CA LYS A 177 -35.66 -3.48 3.61
C LYS A 177 -35.56 -2.95 5.04
N ARG A 178 -34.54 -2.14 5.32
CA ARG A 178 -34.37 -1.44 6.60
C ARG A 178 -34.40 0.05 6.40
N ASP A 179 -34.91 0.75 7.41
CA ASP A 179 -34.74 2.19 7.45
C ASP A 179 -33.31 2.51 7.90
N TRP A 180 -32.73 3.52 7.26
CA TRP A 180 -31.40 4.03 7.58
C TRP A 180 -31.45 5.55 7.44
N PRO A 181 -32.06 6.23 8.43
CA PRO A 181 -32.54 7.60 8.26
C PRO A 181 -31.41 8.64 8.18
N HIS A 182 -30.27 8.39 8.83
CA HIS A 182 -29.15 9.33 8.88
C HIS A 182 -28.13 9.18 7.74
N LYS A 183 -28.39 8.31 6.76
CA LYS A 183 -27.50 8.07 5.61
C LYS A 183 -28.26 8.32 4.31
N GLU A 184 -27.69 9.11 3.42
CA GLU A 184 -28.27 9.33 2.08
C GLU A 184 -27.94 8.16 1.15
N HIS A 185 -26.67 7.77 1.11
CA HIS A 185 -26.14 6.64 0.37
C HIS A 185 -24.94 6.03 1.12
N GLY A 186 -24.61 4.79 0.82
CA GLY A 186 -23.46 4.10 1.40
C GLY A 186 -23.64 2.60 1.51
N THR A 187 -22.57 1.93 1.90
CA THR A 187 -22.58 0.49 2.20
C THR A 187 -21.97 0.25 3.58
N ARG A 188 -22.60 -0.63 4.36
CA ARG A 188 -22.11 -1.12 5.65
C ARG A 188 -21.98 -2.63 5.60
N ILE A 189 -20.80 -3.13 5.90
CA ILE A 189 -20.44 -4.55 5.90
C ILE A 189 -20.11 -4.94 7.33
N GLU A 190 -20.77 -5.98 7.86
CA GLU A 190 -20.40 -6.61 9.12
C GLU A 190 -20.00 -8.06 8.91
N LEU A 191 -18.81 -8.41 9.38
CA LEU A 191 -18.24 -9.76 9.28
C LEU A 191 -17.81 -10.22 10.67
N ASP A 192 -18.29 -11.39 11.08
CA ASP A 192 -17.79 -12.08 12.26
C ASP A 192 -16.74 -13.11 11.77
N LEU A 193 -15.52 -13.05 12.28
CA LEU A 193 -14.43 -13.96 11.91
C LEU A 193 -13.52 -14.31 13.08
N GLU A 194 -12.80 -15.43 12.99
CA GLU A 194 -11.72 -15.76 13.92
C GLU A 194 -10.45 -14.97 13.56
N GLY A 195 -9.85 -14.28 14.53
CA GLY A 195 -8.75 -13.37 14.30
C GLY A 195 -7.89 -13.16 15.54
N ALA A 196 -6.81 -12.41 15.41
CA ALA A 196 -5.99 -11.99 16.55
C ALA A 196 -5.61 -10.52 16.42
N TYR A 197 -6.02 -9.70 17.38
CA TYR A 197 -5.66 -8.29 17.44
C TYR A 197 -4.36 -8.09 18.23
N ILE A 198 -3.36 -7.50 17.59
CA ILE A 198 -2.06 -7.20 18.20
C ILE A 198 -1.67 -5.76 17.83
N LYS A 199 -1.33 -4.94 18.83
CA LYS A 199 -0.82 -3.57 18.65
C LYS A 199 0.64 -3.58 18.14
N GLY A 200 1.08 -2.46 17.55
CA GLY A 200 2.46 -2.26 17.10
C GLY A 200 2.66 -2.53 15.61
N LYS A 201 3.86 -2.99 15.21
CA LYS A 201 4.20 -3.21 13.79
C LYS A 201 3.36 -4.31 13.16
N LEU A 202 2.89 -4.15 11.93
CA LEU A 202 1.99 -5.06 11.20
C LEU A 202 0.61 -5.17 11.87
N SER A 203 0.16 -4.09 12.50
CA SER A 203 -1.17 -4.01 13.11
C SER A 203 -2.17 -3.33 12.17
N ILE A 204 -3.45 -3.50 12.48
CA ILE A 204 -4.55 -2.79 11.82
C ILE A 204 -4.40 -1.29 12.00
N ASP A 205 -4.02 -0.87 13.20
CA ASP A 205 -3.81 0.54 13.54
C ASP A 205 -2.75 1.16 12.62
N GLU A 206 -1.61 0.47 12.43
CA GLU A 206 -0.55 0.92 11.52
C GLU A 206 -1.04 0.92 10.06
N TYR A 207 -1.86 -0.05 9.65
CA TYR A 207 -2.39 -0.12 8.28
C TYR A 207 -3.32 1.04 7.97
N LEU A 208 -4.26 1.35 8.87
CA LEU A 208 -5.19 2.47 8.70
C LEU A 208 -4.43 3.80 8.69
N LYS A 209 -3.43 3.95 9.57
CA LYS A 209 -2.52 5.09 9.57
C LYS A 209 -1.77 5.23 8.24
N GLU A 210 -1.14 4.16 7.75
CA GLU A 210 -0.45 4.15 6.46
C GLU A 210 -1.40 4.43 5.29
N THR A 211 -2.65 3.95 5.37
CA THR A 211 -3.70 4.20 4.37
C THR A 211 -4.08 5.68 4.32
N ALA A 212 -4.19 6.34 5.47
CA ALA A 212 -4.44 7.78 5.56
C ALA A 212 -3.29 8.62 4.96
N ILE A 213 -2.03 8.19 5.10
CA ILE A 213 -0.87 8.87 4.51
C ILE A 213 -0.96 8.91 2.97
N VAL A 214 -1.31 7.78 2.35
CA VAL A 214 -1.32 7.67 0.87
C VAL A 214 -2.64 8.03 0.22
N ASN A 215 -3.68 8.26 1.02
CA ASN A 215 -4.99 8.74 0.58
C ASN A 215 -5.32 10.04 1.32
N PRO A 216 -4.69 11.18 0.96
CA PRO A 216 -4.84 12.43 1.69
C PRO A 216 -6.26 13.02 1.65
N HIS A 217 -7.10 12.60 0.71
CA HIS A 217 -8.51 12.97 0.59
C HIS A 217 -9.46 12.10 1.44
N LEU A 218 -8.94 11.09 2.12
CA LEU A 218 -9.72 10.15 2.92
C LEU A 218 -9.86 10.60 4.37
N THR A 219 -11.05 10.43 4.92
CA THR A 219 -11.27 10.46 6.37
C THR A 219 -11.60 9.06 6.89
N ILE A 220 -10.83 8.56 7.86
CA ILE A 220 -11.11 7.29 8.55
C ILE A 220 -11.50 7.58 9.99
N ILE A 221 -12.63 7.04 10.44
CA ILE A 221 -13.02 6.98 11.85
C ILE A 221 -12.85 5.53 12.30
N TYR A 222 -11.88 5.25 13.16
CA TYR A 222 -11.51 3.91 13.58
C TYR A 222 -11.78 3.69 15.07
N THR A 223 -12.60 2.70 15.39
CA THR A 223 -12.79 2.22 16.77
C THR A 223 -12.12 0.86 16.94
N ASN A 224 -11.13 0.78 17.83
CA ASN A 224 -10.39 -0.46 18.06
C ASN A 224 -11.13 -1.41 19.03
N PRO A 225 -10.64 -2.65 19.25
CA PRO A 225 -11.26 -3.61 20.17
C PRO A 225 -11.33 -3.17 21.63
N LYS A 226 -10.54 -2.16 22.03
CA LYS A 226 -10.55 -1.57 23.37
C LYS A 226 -11.52 -0.39 23.48
N ALA A 227 -12.34 -0.14 22.46
CA ALA A 227 -13.24 1.01 22.35
C ALA A 227 -12.52 2.38 22.32
N GLU A 228 -11.25 2.41 21.96
CA GLU A 228 -10.52 3.65 21.68
C GLU A 228 -10.88 4.11 20.25
N GLN A 229 -11.30 5.36 20.10
CA GLN A 229 -11.65 5.96 18.80
C GLN A 229 -10.51 6.83 18.29
N PHE A 230 -10.18 6.69 17.01
CA PHE A 230 -9.17 7.45 16.30
C PHE A 230 -9.78 8.06 15.04
N ILE A 231 -9.44 9.30 14.73
CA ILE A 231 -9.96 10.02 13.56
C ILE A 231 -8.78 10.46 12.71
N PHE A 232 -8.63 9.84 11.55
CA PHE A 232 -7.67 10.25 10.55
C PHE A 232 -8.37 11.20 9.58
N ALA A 233 -8.37 12.50 9.87
CA ALA A 233 -9.01 13.50 9.01
C ALA A 233 -8.32 13.65 7.63
N ARG A 234 -9.06 14.06 6.60
CA ARG A 234 -8.46 14.38 5.29
C ARG A 234 -7.66 15.69 5.35
N VAL A 235 -6.68 15.83 4.47
CA VAL A 235 -5.87 17.06 4.29
C VAL A 235 -6.21 17.83 3.02
N THR A 236 -6.99 17.22 2.13
CA THR A 236 -7.42 17.83 0.88
C THR A 236 -8.85 17.41 0.56
N ASP A 237 -9.60 18.32 -0.07
CA ASP A 237 -10.91 18.05 -0.66
C ASP A 237 -10.80 17.76 -2.17
N ASP A 238 -9.58 17.78 -2.72
CA ASP A 238 -9.34 17.43 -4.11
C ASP A 238 -9.26 15.92 -4.29
N LEU A 239 -10.19 15.38 -5.08
CA LEU A 239 -10.15 13.98 -5.49
C LEU A 239 -9.06 13.73 -6.52
N PRO A 240 -8.45 12.53 -6.51
CA PRO A 240 -7.48 12.15 -7.52
C PRO A 240 -8.09 12.08 -8.92
N PRO A 241 -7.30 12.37 -9.97
CA PRO A 241 -7.78 12.25 -11.34
C PRO A 241 -8.16 10.80 -11.64
N LYS A 242 -9.30 10.59 -12.30
CA LYS A 242 -9.79 9.25 -12.65
C LYS A 242 -8.89 8.61 -13.72
N PRO A 243 -8.30 7.43 -13.46
CA PRO A 243 -7.51 6.72 -14.45
C PRO A 243 -8.34 6.37 -15.70
N VAL A 244 -7.79 6.69 -16.87
CA VAL A 244 -8.38 6.32 -18.17
C VAL A 244 -7.96 4.90 -18.54
N GLU A 245 -8.91 4.10 -19.04
CA GLU A 245 -8.62 2.77 -19.53
C GLU A 245 -7.80 2.82 -20.81
N ILE A 246 -6.75 2.01 -20.87
CA ILE A 246 -5.90 1.90 -22.06
C ILE A 246 -5.92 0.50 -22.62
N LYS A 247 -5.56 0.37 -23.89
CA LYS A 247 -5.30 -0.94 -24.52
C LYS A 247 -3.90 -1.44 -24.17
N PRO A 248 -3.63 -2.75 -24.27
CA PRO A 248 -2.31 -3.31 -24.04
C PRO A 248 -1.25 -2.62 -24.90
N HIS A 249 -0.05 -2.45 -24.34
CA HIS A 249 1.09 -1.97 -25.10
C HIS A 249 1.82 -3.17 -25.75
N PRO A 250 2.30 -3.07 -27.01
CA PRO A 250 2.92 -4.20 -27.71
C PRO A 250 4.12 -4.83 -26.97
N TYR A 251 4.98 -4.04 -26.32
CA TYR A 251 6.10 -4.57 -25.54
C TYR A 251 5.71 -5.42 -24.32
N GLY A 252 4.45 -5.37 -23.89
CA GLY A 252 3.97 -6.04 -22.70
C GLY A 252 3.22 -7.34 -22.93
N ILE A 253 2.97 -7.70 -24.18
CA ILE A 253 2.17 -8.89 -24.48
C ILE A 253 3.01 -10.15 -24.50
N GLU A 254 2.37 -11.25 -24.11
CA GLU A 254 2.95 -12.58 -24.23
C GLU A 254 2.37 -13.31 -25.44
N LEU A 255 3.07 -14.32 -25.93
CA LEU A 255 2.68 -15.07 -27.13
C LEU A 255 1.26 -15.64 -27.03
N GLY A 256 0.91 -16.23 -25.90
CA GLY A 256 -0.42 -16.81 -25.68
C GLY A 256 -1.53 -15.75 -25.71
N MET A 257 -1.27 -14.57 -25.15
CA MET A 257 -2.20 -13.44 -25.18
C MET A 257 -2.35 -12.90 -26.61
N LEU A 258 -1.25 -12.76 -27.35
CA LEU A 258 -1.29 -12.36 -28.76
C LEU A 258 -2.11 -13.33 -29.62
N ILE A 259 -1.91 -14.64 -29.47
CA ILE A 259 -2.67 -15.67 -30.21
C ILE A 259 -4.16 -15.57 -29.90
N ARG A 260 -4.51 -15.38 -28.62
CA ARG A 260 -5.90 -15.17 -28.21
C ARG A 260 -6.48 -13.91 -28.83
N MET A 261 -5.76 -12.78 -28.76
CA MET A 261 -6.20 -11.51 -29.36
C MET A 261 -6.40 -11.63 -30.88
N LEU A 262 -5.51 -12.33 -31.58
CA LEU A 262 -5.62 -12.60 -33.02
C LEU A 262 -6.84 -13.45 -33.39
N SER A 263 -7.29 -14.31 -32.46
CA SER A 263 -8.46 -15.17 -32.63
C SER A 263 -9.77 -14.41 -32.33
N ASP A 264 -9.76 -13.58 -31.28
CA ASP A 264 -10.93 -12.86 -30.76
C ASP A 264 -11.23 -11.57 -31.56
N THR A 265 -10.24 -10.98 -32.23
CA THR A 265 -10.42 -9.70 -32.96
C THR A 265 -11.45 -9.80 -34.10
N GLU A 266 -12.12 -8.68 -34.35
CA GLU A 266 -13.04 -8.47 -35.48
C GLU A 266 -12.35 -7.89 -36.73
N THR A 267 -11.09 -7.46 -36.58
CA THR A 267 -10.33 -6.82 -37.66
C THR A 267 -9.99 -7.80 -38.79
N ARG A 268 -9.99 -7.30 -40.04
CA ARG A 268 -9.80 -8.14 -41.24
C ARG A 268 -8.35 -8.25 -41.71
N THR A 269 -7.47 -7.37 -41.23
CA THR A 269 -6.08 -7.25 -41.67
C THR A 269 -5.16 -7.08 -40.47
N LEU A 270 -3.95 -7.62 -40.54
CA LEU A 270 -2.93 -7.53 -39.50
C LEU A 270 -2.57 -6.08 -39.16
N GLN A 271 -2.52 -5.18 -40.14
CA GLN A 271 -2.27 -3.75 -39.88
C GLN A 271 -3.38 -3.10 -39.05
N SER A 272 -4.64 -3.39 -39.39
CA SER A 272 -5.80 -2.91 -38.62
C SER A 272 -5.85 -3.51 -37.22
N PHE A 273 -5.49 -4.79 -37.07
CA PHE A 273 -5.34 -5.42 -35.75
C PHE A 273 -4.32 -4.69 -34.89
N LEU A 274 -3.10 -4.49 -35.41
CA LEU A 274 -2.01 -3.83 -34.68
C LEU A 274 -2.34 -2.39 -34.28
N THR A 275 -3.08 -1.66 -35.11
CA THR A 275 -3.49 -0.27 -34.83
C THR A 275 -4.70 -0.16 -33.92
N THR A 276 -5.60 -1.14 -33.94
CA THR A 276 -6.85 -1.09 -33.18
C THR A 276 -6.69 -1.68 -31.79
N GLU A 277 -5.97 -2.80 -31.65
CA GLU A 277 -5.92 -3.55 -30.39
C GLU A 277 -4.81 -3.10 -29.44
N PHE A 278 -3.84 -2.30 -29.93
CA PHE A 278 -2.71 -1.84 -29.14
C PHE A 278 -2.67 -0.33 -28.97
N THR A 279 -2.14 0.13 -27.85
CA THR A 279 -1.83 1.55 -27.66
C THR A 279 -0.56 1.96 -28.42
N ARG A 280 -0.53 3.21 -28.87
CA ARG A 280 0.65 3.86 -29.48
C ARG A 280 1.19 3.19 -30.74
N VAL A 281 0.38 2.37 -31.41
CA VAL A 281 0.69 1.80 -32.73
C VAL A 281 -0.08 2.55 -33.81
N GLY A 282 0.63 3.41 -34.55
CA GLY A 282 0.07 4.06 -35.74
C GLY A 282 0.17 3.18 -36.98
N ALA A 283 -0.45 3.60 -38.09
CA ALA A 283 -0.41 2.86 -39.35
C ALA A 283 1.01 2.64 -39.89
N GLY A 284 1.92 3.60 -39.67
CA GLY A 284 3.34 3.50 -40.04
C GLY A 284 4.08 2.46 -39.19
N THR A 285 3.97 2.55 -37.87
CA THR A 285 4.57 1.58 -36.92
C THR A 285 4.04 0.17 -37.14
N ALA A 286 2.74 0.00 -37.41
CA ALA A 286 2.16 -1.30 -37.73
C ALA A 286 2.77 -1.92 -39.00
N LYS A 287 3.05 -1.09 -40.01
CA LYS A 287 3.71 -1.53 -41.23
C LYS A 287 5.15 -1.96 -40.97
N GLU A 288 5.90 -1.18 -40.19
CA GLU A 288 7.27 -1.49 -39.77
C GLU A 288 7.34 -2.82 -38.99
N ILE A 289 6.40 -3.06 -38.06
CA ILE A 289 6.28 -4.34 -37.34
C ILE A 289 6.05 -5.50 -38.33
N CYS A 290 5.16 -5.32 -39.31
CA CYS A 290 4.88 -6.33 -40.32
C CYS A 290 6.10 -6.61 -41.21
N GLU A 291 6.85 -5.58 -41.60
CA GLU A 291 8.10 -5.69 -42.37
C GLU A 291 9.17 -6.46 -41.58
N HIS A 292 9.38 -6.13 -40.30
CA HIS A 292 10.32 -6.87 -39.44
C HIS A 292 9.89 -8.30 -39.13
N ALA A 293 8.58 -8.58 -39.13
CA ALA A 293 8.03 -9.92 -38.96
C ALA A 293 8.01 -10.72 -40.28
N SER A 294 8.36 -10.11 -41.42
CA SER A 294 8.23 -10.68 -42.77
C SER A 294 6.81 -11.16 -43.07
N LEU A 295 5.80 -10.40 -42.64
CA LEU A 295 4.39 -10.67 -42.87
C LEU A 295 3.73 -9.54 -43.68
N LEU A 296 2.75 -9.88 -44.50
CA LEU A 296 2.03 -8.88 -45.28
C LEU A 296 1.02 -8.13 -44.38
N PRO A 297 0.92 -6.79 -44.46
CA PRO A 297 -0.03 -5.99 -43.67
C PRO A 297 -1.50 -6.41 -43.86
N ASN A 298 -1.84 -6.97 -45.03
CA ASN A 298 -3.18 -7.43 -45.39
C ASN A 298 -3.48 -8.88 -44.96
N THR A 299 -2.53 -9.57 -44.31
CA THR A 299 -2.73 -10.92 -43.79
C THR A 299 -3.90 -10.93 -42.80
N LYS A 300 -4.75 -11.95 -42.84
CA LYS A 300 -5.89 -12.04 -41.93
C LYS A 300 -5.41 -12.46 -40.53
N PRO A 301 -5.79 -11.76 -39.44
CA PRO A 301 -5.37 -12.09 -38.08
C PRO A 301 -5.65 -13.55 -37.70
N ARG A 302 -6.84 -14.06 -38.04
CA ARG A 302 -7.27 -15.44 -37.71
C ARG A 302 -6.52 -16.55 -38.45
N THR A 303 -5.77 -16.23 -39.50
CA THR A 303 -4.97 -17.22 -40.23
C THR A 303 -3.52 -17.31 -39.73
N ILE A 304 -3.15 -16.47 -38.76
CA ILE A 304 -1.80 -16.41 -38.20
C ILE A 304 -1.59 -17.60 -37.27
N ASN A 305 -0.64 -18.46 -37.62
CA ASN A 305 -0.27 -19.60 -36.79
C ASN A 305 0.71 -19.19 -35.66
N ARG A 306 1.10 -20.15 -34.82
CA ARG A 306 2.02 -19.90 -33.72
C ARG A 306 3.37 -19.34 -34.18
N GLU A 307 3.98 -19.91 -35.22
CA GLU A 307 5.29 -19.47 -35.73
C GLU A 307 5.23 -18.04 -36.27
N MET A 308 4.16 -17.68 -36.98
CA MET A 308 3.93 -16.31 -37.44
C MET A 308 3.71 -15.35 -36.27
N SER A 309 3.04 -15.80 -35.20
CA SER A 309 2.86 -15.01 -33.98
C SER A 309 4.19 -14.74 -33.26
N GLU A 310 5.10 -15.72 -33.24
CA GLU A 310 6.47 -15.55 -32.73
C GLU A 310 7.26 -14.52 -33.56
N LYS A 311 7.12 -14.54 -34.90
CA LYS A 311 7.73 -13.52 -35.77
C LYS A 311 7.18 -12.12 -35.51
N ILE A 312 5.87 -11.98 -35.25
CA ILE A 312 5.27 -10.69 -34.87
C ILE A 312 5.88 -10.19 -33.56
N MET A 313 6.04 -11.07 -32.56
CA MET A 313 6.68 -10.73 -31.29
C MET A 313 8.13 -10.25 -31.46
N GLU A 314 8.90 -10.90 -32.32
CA GLU A 314 10.25 -10.43 -32.67
C GLU A 314 10.23 -9.09 -33.41
N GLY A 315 9.29 -8.91 -34.33
CA GLY A 315 9.11 -7.65 -35.06
C GLY A 315 8.76 -6.49 -34.13
N ILE A 316 7.90 -6.72 -33.14
CA ILE A 316 7.56 -5.75 -32.10
C ILE A 316 8.82 -5.32 -31.34
N LYS A 317 9.65 -6.26 -30.88
CA LYS A 317 10.88 -5.96 -30.12
C LYS A 317 11.91 -5.16 -30.92
N LYS A 318 11.98 -5.34 -32.24
CA LYS A 318 12.89 -4.61 -33.13
C LYS A 318 12.39 -3.21 -33.48
N THR A 319 11.07 -3.01 -33.48
CA THR A 319 10.46 -1.72 -33.81
C THR A 319 10.54 -0.77 -32.62
N LYS A 320 10.82 0.51 -32.86
CA LYS A 320 10.79 1.55 -31.81
C LYS A 320 9.37 2.09 -31.65
N ILE A 321 8.73 1.77 -30.53
CA ILE A 321 7.35 2.16 -30.22
C ILE A 321 7.35 3.23 -29.14
N ILE A 322 6.45 4.20 -29.25
CA ILE A 322 6.30 5.29 -28.29
C ILE A 322 5.76 4.72 -26.97
N ALA A 323 6.26 5.23 -25.84
CA ALA A 323 5.77 4.83 -24.52
C ALA A 323 4.23 4.97 -24.38
N PRO A 324 3.58 4.07 -23.63
CA PRO A 324 2.15 4.14 -23.33
C PRO A 324 1.78 5.49 -22.69
N PRO A 325 0.52 5.93 -22.87
CA PRO A 325 0.06 7.17 -22.27
C PRO A 325 -0.02 7.02 -20.73
N THR A 326 0.09 8.14 -20.04
CA THR A 326 0.29 8.19 -18.57
C THR A 326 -0.98 8.58 -17.81
N ASP A 327 -2.05 8.93 -18.54
CA ASP A 327 -3.40 9.21 -18.07
C ASP A 327 -4.13 7.98 -17.49
N CYS A 328 -3.59 6.78 -17.73
CA CYS A 328 -4.04 5.54 -17.11
C CYS A 328 -3.53 5.32 -15.68
N ILE A 329 -2.73 6.26 -15.15
CA ILE A 329 -2.15 6.23 -13.81
C ILE A 329 -2.51 7.54 -13.10
N SER A 330 -2.91 7.40 -11.84
CA SER A 330 -3.20 8.47 -10.90
C SER A 330 -2.22 8.38 -9.72
N PRO A 331 -1.00 8.96 -9.85
CA PRO A 331 -0.06 9.08 -8.74
C PRO A 331 -0.64 9.95 -7.62
N ILE A 332 -0.03 9.93 -6.43
CA ILE A 332 -0.46 10.76 -5.29
C ILE A 332 -0.05 12.21 -5.53
N GLY A 333 1.15 12.42 -6.07
CA GLY A 333 1.78 13.73 -6.21
C GLY A 333 2.68 14.05 -5.02
N SER A 334 3.81 14.71 -5.27
CA SER A 334 4.83 14.98 -4.24
C SER A 334 4.29 15.86 -3.13
N GLU A 335 3.49 16.89 -3.44
CA GLU A 335 2.94 17.80 -2.44
C GLU A 335 1.96 17.08 -1.51
N LEU A 336 1.06 16.29 -2.07
CA LEU A 336 0.07 15.52 -1.31
C LEU A 336 0.71 14.40 -0.50
N LEU A 337 1.73 13.73 -1.04
CA LEU A 337 2.50 12.74 -0.31
C LEU A 337 3.27 13.36 0.86
N GLU A 338 3.87 14.55 0.68
CA GLU A 338 4.54 15.27 1.76
C GLU A 338 3.55 15.66 2.87
N LYS A 339 2.38 16.21 2.50
CA LYS A 339 1.31 16.56 3.46
C LYS A 339 0.80 15.34 4.23
N GLY A 340 0.57 14.22 3.55
CA GLY A 340 0.15 12.96 4.18
C GLY A 340 1.17 12.46 5.21
N ILE A 341 2.47 12.53 4.88
CA ILE A 341 3.55 12.16 5.80
C ILE A 341 3.63 13.15 6.97
N ARG A 342 3.51 14.45 6.70
CA ARG A 342 3.60 15.52 7.72
C ARG A 342 2.49 15.42 8.76
N LYS A 343 1.27 15.09 8.33
CA LYS A 343 0.13 14.90 9.22
C LYS A 343 0.34 13.76 10.23
N GLU A 344 0.91 12.65 9.78
CA GLU A 344 0.92 11.40 10.57
C GLU A 344 2.26 11.14 11.29
N ILE A 345 3.35 11.77 10.84
CA ILE A 345 4.70 11.56 11.37
C ILE A 345 5.28 12.90 11.75
N ASN A 346 5.61 13.08 13.03
CA ASN A 346 6.31 14.27 13.51
C ASN A 346 7.81 14.17 13.32
N ALA A 347 8.32 15.07 12.49
CA ALA A 347 9.68 15.13 12.05
C ALA A 347 10.07 16.61 11.85
N GLU A 348 11.36 16.87 11.77
CA GLU A 348 11.88 18.23 11.60
C GLU A 348 11.99 18.62 10.12
N PHE A 349 12.07 17.62 9.24
CA PHE A 349 12.29 17.81 7.82
C PHE A 349 11.47 16.81 7.02
N TYR A 350 10.83 17.32 5.96
CA TYR A 350 10.04 16.56 5.03
C TYR A 350 10.49 16.86 3.61
N THR A 351 10.43 15.85 2.74
CA THR A 351 10.55 16.05 1.30
C THR A 351 9.84 14.92 0.60
N ALA A 352 9.23 15.23 -0.54
CA ALA A 352 8.76 14.22 -1.48
C ALA A 352 9.17 14.54 -2.93
N VAL A 353 9.17 13.51 -3.77
CA VAL A 353 9.46 13.59 -5.20
C VAL A 353 8.54 12.61 -5.94
N THR A 354 7.92 13.08 -7.01
CA THR A 354 7.21 12.26 -8.00
C THR A 354 8.04 12.25 -9.28
N ARG A 355 8.49 11.07 -9.70
CA ARG A 355 9.30 10.92 -10.92
C ARG A 355 8.43 10.99 -12.18
N PRO A 356 9.01 11.34 -13.35
CA PRO A 356 8.32 11.17 -14.61
C PRO A 356 7.95 9.69 -14.83
N PRO A 357 6.84 9.40 -15.52
CA PRO A 357 6.43 8.03 -15.81
C PRO A 357 7.49 7.27 -16.61
N ALA A 358 7.72 6.03 -16.19
CA ALA A 358 8.59 5.06 -16.85
C ALA A 358 7.76 3.86 -17.33
N VAL A 359 8.37 2.92 -18.05
CA VAL A 359 7.66 1.77 -18.63
C VAL A 359 8.44 0.50 -18.31
N TYR A 360 7.75 -0.54 -17.87
CA TYR A 360 8.34 -1.88 -17.73
C TYR A 360 7.39 -2.89 -18.40
N ARG A 361 7.91 -3.77 -19.25
CA ARG A 361 7.09 -4.74 -20.01
C ARG A 361 5.80 -4.10 -20.58
N GLY A 362 5.91 -2.94 -21.22
CA GLY A 362 4.76 -2.22 -21.79
C GLY A 362 3.76 -1.60 -20.79
N ASN A 363 3.94 -1.78 -19.49
CA ASN A 363 3.10 -1.16 -18.47
C ASN A 363 3.75 0.16 -18.00
N PRO A 364 3.05 1.30 -18.11
CA PRO A 364 3.53 2.54 -17.53
C PRO A 364 3.52 2.42 -16.01
N PHE A 365 4.47 3.07 -15.35
CA PHE A 365 4.52 3.19 -13.89
C PHE A 365 5.15 4.52 -13.47
N VAL A 366 4.79 4.99 -12.28
CA VAL A 366 5.36 6.17 -11.63
C VAL A 366 5.90 5.75 -10.27
N ILE A 367 7.08 6.26 -9.91
CA ILE A 367 7.64 6.10 -8.58
C ILE A 367 7.61 7.42 -7.84
N GLU A 368 7.12 7.37 -6.61
CA GLU A 368 7.10 8.49 -5.69
C GLU A 368 7.83 8.12 -4.41
N VAL A 369 8.62 9.04 -3.87
CA VAL A 369 9.37 8.82 -2.63
C VAL A 369 9.15 10.01 -1.71
N GLY A 370 8.85 9.73 -0.45
CA GLY A 370 8.79 10.69 0.64
C GLY A 370 9.79 10.34 1.73
N ILE A 371 10.42 11.35 2.34
CA ILE A 371 11.33 11.19 3.48
C ILE A 371 10.89 12.15 4.58
N ALA A 372 10.76 11.62 5.80
CA ALA A 372 10.61 12.40 7.03
C ALA A 372 11.81 12.13 7.95
N TYR A 373 12.50 13.17 8.40
CA TYR A 373 13.73 13.06 9.20
C TYR A 373 13.67 13.87 10.50
N GLY A 374 14.16 13.27 11.59
CA GLY A 374 14.21 13.87 12.92
C GLY A 374 12.92 13.68 13.71
N GLY A 375 12.72 14.56 14.70
CA GLY A 375 11.55 14.54 15.58
C GLY A 375 11.62 13.43 16.62
N GLU A 376 10.46 12.83 16.93
CA GLU A 376 10.33 11.75 17.92
C GLU A 376 10.74 10.36 17.41
N GLN A 377 11.31 10.29 16.21
CA GLN A 377 11.69 9.03 15.61
C GLN A 377 12.93 8.43 16.30
N PRO A 378 13.01 7.10 16.45
CA PRO A 378 14.15 6.46 17.11
C PRO A 378 15.48 6.70 16.38
N LYS A 379 16.52 7.13 17.10
CA LYS A 379 17.84 7.44 16.51
C LYS A 379 18.71 6.20 16.25
N ASP A 380 18.53 5.15 17.05
CA ASP A 380 19.42 3.97 17.05
C ASP A 380 18.80 2.74 16.35
N LYS A 381 17.60 2.87 15.79
CA LYS A 381 16.91 1.79 15.08
C LYS A 381 17.08 1.93 13.57
N PRO A 382 16.97 0.82 12.81
CA PRO A 382 16.80 0.89 11.36
C PRO A 382 15.62 1.80 11.00
N VAL A 383 15.78 2.53 9.91
CA VAL A 383 14.74 3.45 9.42
C VAL A 383 13.42 2.72 9.18
N THR A 384 12.32 3.43 9.40
CA THR A 384 10.99 2.92 9.07
C THR A 384 10.80 3.00 7.56
N LEU A 385 10.53 1.86 6.92
CA LEU A 385 10.31 1.79 5.48
C LEU A 385 8.84 1.49 5.20
N MET A 386 8.11 2.50 4.73
CA MET A 386 6.73 2.38 4.28
C MET A 386 6.70 2.11 2.78
N ARG A 387 5.96 1.08 2.37
CA ARG A 387 5.94 0.58 1.00
C ARG A 387 4.51 0.60 0.49
N TYR A 388 4.31 1.20 -0.68
CA TYR A 388 2.98 1.37 -1.24
C TYR A 388 2.92 0.94 -2.70
N ALA A 389 1.81 0.33 -3.07
CA ALA A 389 1.49 0.00 -4.46
C ALA A 389 0.06 0.46 -4.75
N ASN A 390 -0.14 1.29 -5.78
CA ASN A 390 -1.44 1.82 -6.16
C ASN A 390 -2.24 2.38 -4.97
N ARG A 391 -1.58 3.16 -4.10
CA ARG A 391 -2.16 3.74 -2.86
C ARG A 391 -2.63 2.73 -1.81
N VAL A 392 -2.12 1.51 -1.86
CA VAL A 392 -2.34 0.46 -0.86
C VAL A 392 -1.04 0.18 -0.11
N PRO A 393 -1.04 0.23 1.23
CA PRO A 393 0.10 -0.17 2.06
C PRO A 393 0.48 -1.65 1.92
N LEU A 394 1.79 -1.92 1.88
CA LEU A 394 2.38 -3.26 1.84
C LEU A 394 3.11 -3.54 3.15
N GLN A 395 2.42 -4.11 4.13
CA GLN A 395 2.98 -4.31 5.47
C GLN A 395 3.82 -5.58 5.61
N TYR A 396 3.39 -6.70 5.03
CA TYR A 396 4.08 -8.00 5.17
C TYR A 396 5.24 -8.19 4.19
N GLN A 397 6.15 -9.14 4.50
CA GLN A 397 7.38 -9.38 3.73
C GLN A 397 8.30 -8.16 3.61
N GLN A 398 8.52 -7.45 4.73
CA GLN A 398 9.38 -6.23 4.79
C GLN A 398 10.84 -6.46 4.37
N GLY A 399 11.32 -7.71 4.33
CA GLY A 399 12.67 -8.04 3.87
C GLY A 399 12.77 -8.26 2.35
N ALA A 400 11.65 -8.29 1.63
CA ALA A 400 11.59 -8.71 0.23
C ALA A 400 11.08 -7.60 -0.70
N GLY A 401 11.49 -7.72 -1.96
CA GLY A 401 11.00 -6.91 -3.07
C GLY A 401 11.89 -5.75 -3.50
N ALA A 402 11.47 -5.11 -4.59
CA ALA A 402 12.22 -4.07 -5.28
C ALA A 402 12.48 -2.85 -4.41
N VAL A 403 11.51 -2.48 -3.55
CA VAL A 403 11.62 -1.30 -2.68
C VAL A 403 12.76 -1.46 -1.67
N VAL A 404 12.75 -2.56 -0.91
CA VAL A 404 13.77 -2.87 0.11
C VAL A 404 15.14 -2.96 -0.54
N LYS A 405 15.23 -3.68 -1.68
CA LYS A 405 16.46 -3.79 -2.46
C LYS A 405 16.98 -2.42 -2.91
N SER A 406 16.10 -1.53 -3.38
CA SER A 406 16.48 -0.19 -3.86
C SER A 406 16.96 0.71 -2.74
N VAL A 407 16.31 0.69 -1.57
CA VAL A 407 16.70 1.46 -0.38
C VAL A 407 18.02 0.94 0.17
N SER A 408 18.16 -0.37 0.37
CA SER A 408 19.38 -0.99 0.89
C SER A 408 20.61 -0.79 0.01
N GLN A 409 20.44 -0.82 -1.33
CA GLN A 409 21.54 -0.59 -2.28
C GLN A 409 21.94 0.88 -2.43
N THR A 410 21.15 1.81 -1.88
CA THR A 410 21.47 3.24 -1.93
C THR A 410 22.53 3.56 -0.87
N LYS A 411 23.54 4.35 -1.23
CA LYS A 411 24.66 4.69 -0.34
C LYS A 411 24.28 5.84 0.60
N TRP A 412 23.66 5.53 1.73
CA TRP A 412 23.10 6.52 2.65
C TRP A 412 24.13 7.35 3.43
N LYS A 413 25.38 6.85 3.55
CA LYS A 413 26.50 7.61 4.14
C LYS A 413 26.73 8.95 3.46
N SER A 414 26.59 9.00 2.14
CA SER A 414 26.72 10.23 1.34
C SER A 414 25.62 11.26 1.65
N TYR A 415 24.51 10.82 2.26
CA TYR A 415 23.38 11.67 2.65
C TYR A 415 23.34 11.97 4.15
N GLY A 416 24.42 11.65 4.87
CA GLY A 416 24.58 11.98 6.29
C GLY A 416 23.99 10.96 7.27
N MET A 417 23.55 9.80 6.78
CA MET A 417 22.98 8.70 7.58
C MET A 417 23.98 7.57 7.79
N ASN A 418 23.83 6.83 8.90
CA ASN A 418 24.67 5.67 9.18
C ASN A 418 24.11 4.42 8.51
N GLN A 419 24.98 3.55 7.99
CA GLN A 419 24.58 2.30 7.33
C GLN A 419 25.71 1.27 7.43
N SER A 420 25.38 0.03 7.81
CA SER A 420 26.29 -1.11 7.85
C SER A 420 26.04 -2.02 6.63
N GLY A 421 27.04 -2.13 5.74
CA GLY A 421 26.97 -2.97 4.55
C GLY A 421 25.77 -2.64 3.66
N SER A 422 24.99 -3.67 3.32
CA SER A 422 23.78 -3.60 2.50
C SER A 422 22.49 -3.66 3.33
N ASN A 423 22.54 -3.31 4.61
CA ASN A 423 21.35 -3.21 5.45
C ASN A 423 20.62 -1.88 5.21
N LEU A 424 19.41 -1.74 5.76
CA LEU A 424 18.74 -0.45 5.83
C LEU A 424 19.59 0.54 6.63
N PRO A 425 19.54 1.85 6.31
CA PRO A 425 20.20 2.86 7.11
C PRO A 425 19.61 2.90 8.53
N VAL A 426 20.38 3.45 9.46
CA VAL A 426 20.03 3.62 10.88
C VAL A 426 19.94 5.11 11.17
N GLY A 427 18.87 5.53 11.84
CA GLY A 427 18.64 6.91 12.20
C GLY A 427 17.15 7.27 12.33
N PRO A 428 16.85 8.48 12.82
CA PRO A 428 15.48 8.96 13.02
C PRO A 428 14.87 9.36 11.67
N MET A 429 14.55 8.38 10.83
CA MET A 429 14.06 8.61 9.48
C MET A 429 12.99 7.60 9.09
N THR A 430 11.96 8.09 8.40
CA THR A 430 10.97 7.29 7.70
C THR A 430 11.09 7.54 6.21
N ILE A 431 11.08 6.46 5.42
CA ILE A 431 11.08 6.51 3.96
C ILE A 431 9.78 5.88 3.47
N ALA A 432 8.99 6.65 2.74
CA ALA A 432 7.82 6.19 2.01
C ALA A 432 8.20 5.97 0.54
N VAL A 433 7.91 4.80 -0.02
CA VAL A 433 8.10 4.53 -1.46
C VAL A 433 6.80 4.02 -2.04
N HIS A 434 6.27 4.72 -3.03
CA HIS A 434 5.04 4.39 -3.72
C HIS A 434 5.31 4.08 -5.20
N MET A 435 4.72 2.99 -5.67
CA MET A 435 4.62 2.66 -7.09
C MET A 435 3.17 2.74 -7.55
N ALA A 436 2.88 3.62 -8.51
CA ALA A 436 1.60 3.68 -9.19
C ALA A 436 1.75 3.03 -10.58
N SER A 437 0.89 2.08 -10.92
CA SER A 437 0.93 1.37 -12.20
C SER A 437 -0.42 0.75 -12.54
N VAL A 438 -0.67 0.56 -13.83
CA VAL A 438 -1.84 -0.17 -14.33
C VAL A 438 -1.83 -1.62 -13.86
N TRP A 439 -0.64 -2.21 -13.86
CA TRP A 439 -0.39 -3.53 -13.33
C TRP A 439 0.81 -3.42 -12.40
N VAL A 440 0.72 -3.86 -11.15
CA VAL A 440 1.89 -3.90 -10.26
C VAL A 440 2.43 -5.33 -10.27
N PRO A 441 3.73 -5.55 -10.50
CA PRO A 441 4.26 -6.90 -10.56
C PRO A 441 4.54 -7.36 -9.12
N PHE A 442 3.64 -8.16 -8.55
CA PHE A 442 3.83 -8.73 -7.22
C PHE A 442 4.66 -10.02 -7.26
N THR A 443 5.35 -10.33 -6.16
CA THR A 443 6.09 -11.59 -6.00
C THR A 443 5.19 -12.80 -5.75
N SER A 444 3.99 -12.57 -5.21
CA SER A 444 2.98 -13.59 -4.92
C SER A 444 1.56 -13.03 -5.13
N GLU A 445 0.59 -13.93 -5.16
CA GLU A 445 -0.85 -13.65 -5.30
C GLU A 445 -1.40 -12.84 -4.12
N SER A 446 -0.76 -12.93 -2.94
CA SER A 446 -1.12 -12.15 -1.74
C SER A 446 -0.68 -10.69 -1.80
N LYS A 447 0.03 -10.27 -2.85
CA LYS A 447 0.40 -8.87 -3.14
C LYS A 447 1.21 -8.16 -2.05
N GLU A 448 2.16 -8.84 -1.43
CA GLU A 448 2.89 -8.31 -0.26
C GLU A 448 4.20 -7.58 -0.62
N ALA A 449 4.76 -7.84 -1.79
CA ALA A 449 6.00 -7.23 -2.24
C ALA A 449 6.05 -7.05 -3.76
N ILE A 450 6.68 -5.97 -4.20
CA ILE A 450 6.91 -5.67 -5.62
C ILE A 450 8.12 -6.49 -6.10
N ALA A 451 7.98 -7.17 -7.24
CA ALA A 451 9.00 -8.01 -7.84
C ALA A 451 10.19 -7.20 -8.38
N ASN A 452 11.35 -7.86 -8.43
CA ASN A 452 12.63 -7.24 -8.77
C ASN A 452 12.84 -7.12 -10.29
N TYR A 453 12.29 -6.08 -10.92
CA TYR A 453 12.60 -5.70 -12.30
C TYR A 453 13.68 -4.61 -12.34
N GLU A 454 14.59 -4.68 -13.31
CA GLU A 454 15.69 -3.73 -13.44
C GLU A 454 15.21 -2.29 -13.67
N ASP A 455 14.22 -2.11 -14.56
CA ASP A 455 13.61 -0.80 -14.85
C ASP A 455 13.00 -0.17 -13.60
N ILE A 456 12.28 -0.98 -12.80
CA ILE A 456 11.63 -0.54 -11.56
C ILE A 456 12.69 -0.17 -10.51
N ILE A 457 13.68 -1.03 -10.29
CA ILE A 457 14.75 -0.79 -9.30
C ILE A 457 15.55 0.46 -9.67
N LYS A 458 15.86 0.64 -10.96
CA LYS A 458 16.57 1.82 -11.46
C LYS A 458 15.80 3.09 -11.13
N GLU A 459 14.51 3.15 -11.46
CA GLU A 459 13.71 4.36 -11.23
C GLU A 459 13.46 4.62 -9.74
N MET A 460 13.25 3.56 -8.94
CA MET A 460 13.19 3.66 -7.48
C MET A 460 14.47 4.25 -6.89
N LYS A 461 15.64 3.79 -7.32
CA LYS A 461 16.92 4.33 -6.84
C LYS A 461 17.09 5.79 -7.23
N LEU A 462 16.72 6.19 -8.44
CA LEU A 462 16.79 7.59 -8.86
C LEU A 462 15.90 8.49 -8.00
N ALA A 463 14.66 8.07 -7.72
CA ALA A 463 13.74 8.78 -6.84
C ALA A 463 14.28 8.93 -5.40
N ILE A 464 14.80 7.83 -4.83
CA ILE A 464 15.39 7.81 -3.49
C ILE A 464 16.61 8.74 -3.42
N GLN A 465 17.49 8.71 -4.44
CA GLN A 465 18.67 9.57 -4.48
C GLN A 465 18.31 11.05 -4.58
N GLU A 466 17.23 11.39 -5.29
CA GLU A 466 16.74 12.77 -5.40
C GLU A 466 16.29 13.33 -4.05
N CYS A 467 15.49 12.56 -3.29
CA CYS A 467 15.14 12.90 -1.91
C CYS A 467 16.37 12.90 -1.00
N GLY A 468 17.29 11.94 -1.17
CA GLY A 468 18.53 11.84 -0.41
C GLY A 468 19.43 13.07 -0.54
N ARG A 469 19.51 13.70 -1.72
CA ARG A 469 20.25 14.97 -1.91
C ARG A 469 19.63 16.12 -1.12
N LYS A 470 18.30 16.23 -1.10
CA LYS A 470 17.59 17.25 -0.31
C LYS A 470 17.80 17.03 1.20
N LEU A 471 17.68 15.78 1.66
CA LEU A 471 18.00 15.37 3.02
C LEU A 471 19.43 15.74 3.42
N ALA A 472 20.41 15.44 2.55
CA ALA A 472 21.82 15.72 2.84
C ALA A 472 22.07 17.21 3.09
N SER A 473 21.41 18.09 2.34
CA SER A 473 21.48 19.54 2.56
C SER A 473 21.02 19.92 3.97
N TYR A 474 19.87 19.39 4.40
CA TYR A 474 19.33 19.63 5.73
C TYR A 474 20.24 19.06 6.84
N VAL A 475 20.65 17.80 6.72
CA VAL A 475 21.50 17.12 7.72
C VAL A 475 22.86 17.82 7.86
N ASN A 476 23.47 18.24 6.75
CA ASN A 476 24.73 18.97 6.78
C ASN A 476 24.58 20.36 7.40
N LYS A 477 23.47 21.06 7.09
CA LYS A 477 23.14 22.32 7.75
C LYS A 477 23.00 22.13 9.27
N LYS A 478 22.24 21.12 9.71
CA LYS A 478 22.05 20.79 11.14
C LYS A 478 23.37 20.44 11.83
N LYS A 479 24.22 19.62 11.20
CA LYS A 479 25.56 19.31 11.73
C LYS A 479 26.40 20.58 11.88
N ARG A 480 26.42 21.46 10.86
CA ARG A 480 27.16 22.73 10.90
C ARG A 480 26.70 23.62 12.05
N VAL A 481 25.40 23.81 12.22
CA VAL A 481 24.81 24.58 13.33
C VAL A 481 25.16 23.95 14.68
N GLY A 482 25.05 22.63 14.82
CA GLY A 482 25.40 21.93 16.05
C GLY A 482 26.88 22.05 16.42
N TYR A 483 27.79 22.04 15.44
CA TYR A 483 29.21 22.30 15.69
C TYR A 483 29.45 23.74 16.15
N GLU A 484 28.73 24.70 15.59
CA GLU A 484 28.86 26.11 15.98
C GLU A 484 28.35 26.35 17.40
N ILE A 485 27.21 25.77 17.78
CA ILE A 485 26.69 25.81 19.16
C ILE A 485 27.70 25.20 20.14
N LYS A 486 28.27 24.03 19.82
CA LYS A 486 29.29 23.40 20.66
C LYS A 486 30.51 24.30 20.83
N LYS A 487 31.00 24.92 19.76
CA LYS A 487 32.13 25.86 19.81
C LYS A 487 31.82 27.07 20.68
N ARG A 488 30.64 27.67 20.55
CA ARG A 488 30.19 28.79 21.41
C ARG A 488 30.14 28.38 22.87
N SER A 489 29.52 27.24 23.17
CA SER A 489 29.45 26.71 24.53
C SER A 489 30.84 26.45 25.13
N PHE A 490 31.80 25.97 24.33
CA PHE A 490 33.18 25.86 24.79
C PHE A 490 33.79 27.24 25.07
N ILE A 491 33.65 28.21 24.17
CA ILE A 491 34.21 29.56 24.37
C ILE A 491 33.59 30.22 25.59
N GLU A 492 32.27 30.17 25.76
CA GLU A 492 31.55 30.71 26.92
C GLU A 492 32.03 30.13 28.25
N LYS A 493 32.41 28.84 28.28
CA LYS A 493 33.02 28.23 29.47
C LYS A 493 34.40 28.79 29.79
N TYR A 494 35.15 29.26 28.79
CA TYR A 494 36.47 29.84 28.96
C TYR A 494 36.47 31.36 29.16
N ILE A 495 35.36 32.05 28.83
CA ILE A 495 35.24 33.52 28.99
C ILE A 495 35.63 33.98 30.40
N PRO A 496 35.11 33.40 31.50
CA PRO A 496 35.46 33.87 32.85
C PRO A 496 36.95 33.75 33.17
N HIS A 497 37.60 32.68 32.73
CA HIS A 497 39.04 32.48 32.93
C HIS A 497 39.89 33.46 32.11
N VAL A 498 39.45 33.82 30.91
CA VAL A 498 40.09 34.84 30.09
C VAL A 498 39.88 36.23 30.71
N GLY A 499 38.70 36.49 31.27
CA GLY A 499 38.40 37.72 32.00
C GLY A 499 39.30 37.92 33.21
N GLU A 500 39.47 36.89 34.05
CA GLU A 500 40.40 36.90 35.19
C GLU A 500 41.85 37.20 34.76
N ALA A 501 42.35 36.54 33.72
CA ALA A 501 43.70 36.75 33.22
C ALA A 501 43.90 38.15 32.63
N LEU A 502 42.90 38.70 31.95
CA LEU A 502 42.96 40.06 31.38
C LEU A 502 43.02 41.13 32.46
N ILE A 503 42.32 40.94 33.58
CA ILE A 503 42.35 41.88 34.72
C ILE A 503 43.72 41.86 35.39
N GLU A 504 44.31 40.68 35.59
CA GLU A 504 45.67 40.56 36.13
C GLU A 504 46.71 41.23 35.22
N LEU A 505 46.59 41.06 33.90
CA LEU A 505 47.50 41.64 32.92
C LEU A 505 47.36 43.16 32.76
N LEU A 506 46.13 43.68 32.81
CA LEU A 506 45.84 45.10 32.59
C LEU A 506 45.81 45.93 33.88
N GLY A 507 45.89 45.29 35.05
CA GLY A 507 45.84 45.96 36.35
C GLY A 507 44.49 46.61 36.65
N LEU A 508 43.40 46.01 36.15
CA LEU A 508 42.03 46.50 36.33
C LEU A 508 41.47 46.12 37.71
N ASP A 509 40.42 46.80 38.14
CA ASP A 509 39.77 46.51 39.41
C ASP A 509 38.85 45.28 39.29
N LYS A 510 38.81 44.43 40.31
CA LYS A 510 38.02 43.18 40.28
C LYS A 510 36.52 43.40 40.08
N SER A 511 36.02 44.61 40.33
CA SER A 511 34.62 44.99 40.08
C SER A 511 34.26 45.09 38.59
N GLU A 512 35.24 45.06 37.69
CA GLU A 512 35.02 45.18 36.24
C GLU A 512 34.91 43.82 35.51
N ILE A 513 35.04 42.69 36.23
CA ILE A 513 34.94 41.32 35.68
C ILE A 513 33.64 41.12 34.90
N GLU A 514 32.50 41.47 35.50
CA GLU A 514 31.20 41.23 34.89
C GLU A 514 31.02 42.02 33.58
N GLY A 515 31.47 43.28 33.55
CA GLY A 515 31.42 44.10 32.34
C GLY A 515 32.37 43.60 31.24
N LEU A 516 33.53 43.05 31.61
CA LEU A 516 34.48 42.46 30.66
C LEU A 516 33.94 41.15 30.06
N ASP A 517 33.34 40.29 30.88
CA ASP A 517 32.71 39.05 30.44
C ASP A 517 31.51 39.31 29.52
N GLU A 518 30.69 40.32 29.81
CA GLU A 518 29.60 40.76 28.93
C GLU A 518 30.14 41.29 27.60
N ASN A 519 31.22 42.08 27.61
CA ASN A 519 31.86 42.55 26.37
C ASN A 519 32.45 41.39 25.55
N LEU A 520 33.07 40.40 26.20
CA LEU A 520 33.59 39.20 25.53
C LEU A 520 32.47 38.36 24.92
N ARG A 521 31.31 38.25 25.60
CA ARG A 521 30.10 37.62 25.06
C ARG A 521 29.54 38.40 23.87
N PHE A 522 29.50 39.73 23.95
CA PHE A 522 29.06 40.57 22.83
C PHE A 522 29.97 40.43 21.60
N ILE A 523 31.29 40.44 21.79
CA ILE A 523 32.27 40.22 20.71
C ILE A 523 32.09 38.84 20.10
N LEU A 524 31.83 37.81 20.92
CA LEU A 524 31.55 36.46 20.44
C LEU A 524 30.30 36.41 19.54
N GLU A 525 29.24 37.13 19.92
CA GLU A 525 28.00 37.23 19.13
C GLU A 525 28.20 38.01 17.83
N ASP A 526 28.93 39.13 17.87
CA ASP A 526 29.19 39.98 16.70
C ASP A 526 30.08 39.27 15.66
N THR A 527 31.16 38.61 16.11
CA THR A 527 32.08 37.91 15.20
C THR A 527 31.51 36.63 14.60
N ARG A 528 30.59 35.95 15.29
CA ARG A 528 30.04 34.66 14.84
C ARG A 528 28.58 34.71 14.38
N GLY A 529 27.90 35.85 14.51
CA GLY A 529 26.50 36.07 14.13
C GLY A 529 25.48 35.42 15.08
N LYS A 530 24.18 35.50 14.76
CA LYS A 530 23.13 34.80 15.52
C LYS A 530 23.06 33.31 15.17
N VAL A 531 22.81 32.45 16.16
CA VAL A 531 22.59 31.02 15.92
C VAL A 531 21.27 30.84 15.17
N GLU A 532 21.30 30.23 13.99
CA GLU A 532 20.07 29.75 13.35
C GLU A 532 19.51 28.58 14.16
N GLU A 533 18.26 28.66 14.61
CA GLU A 533 17.58 27.53 15.22
C GLU A 533 17.26 26.47 14.15
N VAL A 534 17.97 25.34 14.18
CA VAL A 534 17.76 24.22 13.25
C VAL A 534 17.36 22.99 14.06
N GLY A 535 16.22 22.39 13.70
CA GLY A 535 15.67 21.21 14.39
C GLY A 535 14.57 21.52 15.41
N LYS A 536 13.98 22.71 15.38
CA LYS A 536 12.68 22.93 16.01
C LYS A 536 11.63 22.10 15.26
N ILE A 537 10.86 21.34 16.02
CA ILE A 537 9.67 20.68 15.54
C ILE A 537 8.59 21.76 15.46
N ASP A 538 8.38 22.30 14.27
CA ASP A 538 7.27 23.21 13.99
C ASP A 538 6.35 22.54 12.97
N ASN A 539 5.51 21.64 13.49
CA ASN A 539 4.54 20.92 12.68
C ASN A 539 3.13 21.21 13.19
N PRO A 540 2.50 22.31 12.75
CA PRO A 540 1.14 22.66 13.13
C PRO A 540 0.10 21.67 12.57
N GLU A 541 0.47 20.88 11.56
CA GLU A 541 -0.39 19.87 10.94
C GLU A 541 -0.34 18.50 11.66
N TYR A 542 0.57 18.35 12.62
CA TYR A 542 0.69 17.14 13.41
C TYR A 542 -0.06 17.25 14.72
N ASP A 543 -0.86 16.24 14.99
CA ASP A 543 -1.61 16.15 16.23
C ASP A 543 -1.02 15.02 17.11
N ALA A 544 -0.56 15.44 18.28
CA ALA A 544 0.20 14.61 19.23
C ALA A 544 -0.66 13.53 19.90
N GLU A 545 -1.98 13.69 20.00
CA GLU A 545 -2.88 12.67 20.55
C GLU A 545 -3.01 11.49 19.58
N PHE A 546 -3.10 11.75 18.27
CA PHE A 546 -3.15 10.71 17.23
C PHE A 546 -1.84 9.94 17.03
N ALA A 547 -0.71 10.49 17.47
CA ALA A 547 0.58 9.84 17.28
C ALA A 547 0.99 8.83 18.34
N LYS A 548 0.26 8.77 19.46
CA LYS A 548 0.42 7.72 20.47
C LYS A 548 -0.14 6.37 20.01
N ILE A 549 -0.88 6.34 18.90
CA ILE A 549 -1.41 5.11 18.30
C ILE A 549 -0.25 4.15 17.97
N GLY A 550 -0.22 3.01 18.66
CA GLY A 550 0.74 1.92 18.44
C GLY A 550 2.11 2.09 19.12
N LYS A 551 2.33 3.14 19.92
CA LYS A 551 3.48 3.21 20.83
C LYS A 551 3.09 2.54 22.15
N GLU A 552 3.89 1.59 22.63
CA GLU A 552 3.78 1.09 24.00
C GLU A 552 3.97 2.28 24.95
N GLU A 553 3.02 2.49 25.86
CA GLU A 553 3.35 3.14 27.12
C GLU A 553 4.31 2.19 27.84
N LYS A 554 5.60 2.52 27.81
CA LYS A 554 6.42 2.17 28.95
C LYS A 554 5.91 3.06 30.07
N GLU A 555 5.06 2.51 30.92
CA GLU A 555 5.00 2.97 32.30
C GLU A 555 6.42 2.77 32.86
N ASP A 556 7.25 3.81 32.75
CA ASP A 556 8.39 3.96 33.64
C ASP A 556 7.77 4.29 35.01
N SER A 557 7.38 3.24 35.73
CA SER A 557 7.21 3.32 37.18
C SER A 557 8.61 3.50 37.78
N GLU A 558 9.13 4.72 37.73
CA GLU A 558 10.10 5.16 38.72
C GLU A 558 9.34 5.24 40.05
N GLU A 559 9.26 4.10 40.74
CA GLU A 559 9.03 4.09 42.17
C GLU A 559 10.11 4.98 42.80
N THR A 560 9.62 6.09 43.34
CA THR A 560 10.35 6.99 44.20
C THR A 560 10.63 6.22 45.49
N GLU A 561 11.74 5.47 45.53
CA GLU A 561 12.33 5.06 46.81
C GLU A 561 12.84 6.33 47.49
N SER A 562 12.00 6.88 48.36
CA SER A 562 12.38 7.88 49.34
C SER A 562 13.41 7.28 50.29
N ASP A 563 14.60 7.92 50.31
CA ASP A 563 15.60 7.83 51.36
C ASP A 563 14.95 8.10 52.73
N ASP A 564 14.59 7.05 53.47
CA ASP A 564 14.41 7.12 54.93
C ASP A 564 15.66 6.55 55.60
N LYS A 565 16.60 7.44 55.87
CA LYS A 565 17.65 7.25 56.88
C LYS A 565 17.12 7.70 58.25
N GLU A 566 16.59 6.75 59.01
CA GLU A 566 16.64 6.73 60.48
C GLU A 566 17.11 5.32 60.85
N GLY A 567 18.26 5.09 61.49
CA GLY A 567 18.63 5.60 62.79
C GLY A 567 18.13 4.63 63.87
N GLY A 568 18.90 3.58 64.18
CA GLY A 568 18.53 2.64 65.25
C GLY A 568 19.53 1.50 65.47
N SER A 569 20.33 1.66 66.51
CA SER A 569 21.31 0.74 67.10
C SER A 569 20.68 -0.39 67.94
N GLU A 570 21.51 -1.40 68.28
CA GLU A 570 21.34 -2.45 69.31
C GLU A 570 20.36 -3.58 68.93
N GLU A 571 20.66 -4.89 69.00
CA GLU A 571 21.64 -5.74 69.70
C GLU A 571 22.13 -6.87 68.77
#